data_AF-A0A370KF60-F1
#
_entry.id   AF-A0A370KF60-F1
#
_cell.length_a   1.000
_cell.length_b   1.000
_cell.length_c   1.000
_cell.angle_alpha   90.00
_cell.angle_beta   90.00
_cell.angle_gamma   90.00
#
_symmetry.space_group_name_H-M   'P 1'
#
loop_
_entity.id
_entity.type
_entity.pdbx_description
1 polymer ?
#
loop_
_entity_poly.entity_id
_entity_poly.type
_entity_poly.pdbx_seq_one_letter_code
_entity_poly.pdbx_strand_id
1 'polypeptide(L)' 'MTQTHSKSRQQAEIAFNDIQSQFSARGRAVQEPETEEQVRQAKTLRLREARLARDAQEHTSR' A
#
# COMPACT_ATOMS: atom_id res chain seq x y z
N MET A 1 38.62 -6.46 -10.81
CA MET A 1 38.79 -7.56 -9.84
C MET A 1 37.53 -8.39 -9.85
N THR A 2 37.53 -9.55 -10.51
CA THR A 2 36.39 -10.48 -10.46
C THR A 2 36.66 -11.50 -9.36
N GLN A 3 35.97 -11.36 -8.22
CA GLN A 3 36.08 -12.33 -7.14
C GLN A 3 35.37 -13.60 -7.60
N THR A 4 36.12 -14.64 -7.97
CA THR A 4 35.54 -15.94 -8.32
C THR A 4 34.97 -16.56 -7.04
N HIS A 5 33.68 -16.37 -6.82
CA HIS A 5 32.96 -16.95 -5.68
C HIS A 5 32.87 -18.47 -5.85
N SER A 6 32.99 -19.21 -4.75
CA SER A 6 32.77 -20.65 -4.75
C SER A 6 31.33 -20.96 -5.17
N LYS A 7 31.09 -22.14 -5.77
CA LYS A 7 29.73 -22.55 -6.20
C LYS A 7 28.71 -22.44 -5.05
N SER A 8 29.12 -22.80 -3.83
CA SER A 8 28.28 -22.68 -2.63
C SER A 8 27.86 -21.23 -2.35
N ARG A 9 28.77 -20.27 -2.54
CA ARG A 9 28.46 -18.86 -2.35
C ARG A 9 27.48 -18.33 -3.40
N GLN A 10 27.66 -18.70 -4.68
CA GLN A 10 26.72 -18.32 -5.74
C GLN A 10 25.32 -18.88 -5.47
N GLN A 11 25.22 -20.14 -5.02
CA GLN A 11 23.95 -20.76 -4.65
C GLN A 11 23.26 -20.00 -3.50
N ALA A 12 24.02 -19.60 -2.48
CA ALA A 12 23.50 -18.84 -1.35
C ALA A 12 23.03 -17.44 -1.77
N GLU A 13 23.75 -16.77 -2.68
CA GLU A 13 23.38 -15.46 -3.22
C GLU A 13 22.08 -15.53 -4.06
N ILE A 14 21.93 -16.57 -4.88
CA ILE A 14 20.69 -16.82 -5.65
C ILE A 14 19.51 -17.04 -4.69
N ALA A 15 19.66 -17.95 -3.72
CA ALA A 15 18.58 -18.23 -2.76
C ALA A 15 18.21 -17.01 -1.92
N PHE A 16 19.20 -16.21 -1.52
CA PHE A 16 18.96 -14.96 -0.80
C PHE A 16 18.20 -13.95 -1.65
N ASN A 17 18.61 -13.75 -2.91
CA ASN A 17 17.93 -12.84 -3.83
C ASN A 17 16.48 -13.27 -4.11
N ASP A 18 16.22 -14.57 -4.25
CA ASP A 18 14.88 -15.10 -4.45
C ASP A 18 13.97 -14.81 -3.24
N ILE A 19 14.49 -15.01 -2.03
CA ILE A 19 13.77 -14.70 -0.78
C ILE A 19 13.51 -13.19 -0.67
N GLN A 20 14.50 -12.34 -0.96
CA GLN A 20 14.36 -10.88 -0.92
C GLN A 20 13.33 -10.37 -1.94
N SER A 21 13.31 -10.95 -3.14
CA SER A 21 12.34 -10.61 -4.19
C SER A 21 10.91 -10.95 -3.77
N GLN A 22 10.69 -12.15 -3.23
CA GLN A 22 9.38 -12.57 -2.75
C GLN A 22 8.90 -11.74 -1.56
N PHE A 23 9.78 -11.41 -0.62
CA PHE A 23 9.44 -10.55 0.52
C PHE A 23 9.08 -9.14 0.06
N SER A 24 9.84 -8.56 -0.86
CA SER A 24 9.59 -7.23 -1.42
C SER A 24 8.32 -7.17 -2.27
N ALA A 25 7.98 -8.25 -2.97
CA ALA A 25 6.72 -8.37 -3.70
C ALA A 25 5.52 -8.44 -2.74
N ARG A 26 5.63 -9.22 -1.66
CA ARG A 26 4.61 -9.28 -0.60
C ARG A 26 4.44 -7.96 0.15
N GLY A 27 5.55 -7.28 0.48
CA GLY A 27 5.51 -5.98 1.12
C GLY A 27 4.79 -4.93 0.26
N ARG A 28 5.09 -4.88 -1.05
CA ARG A 28 4.38 -4.01 -2.00
C ARG A 28 2.89 -4.36 -2.12
N ALA A 29 2.56 -5.64 -2.22
CA ALA A 29 1.18 -6.11 -2.30
C ALA A 29 0.34 -5.81 -1.04
N VAL A 30 0.97 -5.60 0.12
CA VAL A 30 0.28 -5.20 1.37
C VAL A 30 0.13 -3.68 1.47
N GLN A 31 1.04 -2.90 0.87
CA GLN A 31 0.93 -1.43 0.86
C GLN A 31 -0.19 -0.92 -0.08
N GLU A 32 -0.39 -1.56 -1.23
CA GLU A 32 -1.48 -1.21 -2.15
C GLU A 32 -2.89 -1.23 -1.52
N PRO A 33 -3.34 -2.29 -0.82
CA PRO A 33 -4.68 -2.33 -0.22
C PRO A 33 -4.86 -1.32 0.92
N GLU A 34 -3.80 -0.99 1.66
CA GLU A 34 -3.84 0.04 2.70
C GLU A 34 -4.12 1.43 2.09
N THR A 35 -3.54 1.73 0.92
CA THR A 35 -3.81 2.99 0.20
C THR A 35 -5.25 3.07 -0.31
N GLU A 36 -5.82 1.96 -0.80
CA GLU A 36 -7.22 1.94 -1.27
C GLU A 36 -8.22 2.14 -0.13
N GLU A 37 -7.94 1.58 1.05
CA GLU A 37 -8.77 1.78 2.23
C GLU A 37 -8.73 3.25 2.69
N GLN A 38 -7.54 3.85 2.77
CA GLN A 38 -7.38 5.26 3.11
C GLN A 38 -8.13 6.19 2.13
N VAL A 39 -8.04 5.91 0.82
CA VAL A 39 -8.78 6.67 -0.21
C VAL A 39 -10.29 6.54 -0.03
N ARG A 40 -10.80 5.32 0.26
CA ARG A 40 -12.23 5.09 0.52
C ARG A 40 -12.71 5.81 1.78
N GLN A 41 -11.94 5.76 2.86
CA GLN A 41 -12.26 6.46 4.11
C GLN A 41 -12.30 7.97 3.90
N ALA A 42 -11.30 8.54 3.23
CA ALA A 42 -11.27 9.96 2.90
C ALA A 42 -12.47 10.40 2.04
N LYS A 43 -12.86 9.60 1.04
CA LYS A 43 -14.07 9.87 0.23
C LYS A 43 -15.34 9.84 1.08
N THR A 44 -15.45 8.87 1.98
CA THR A 44 -16.61 8.70 2.86
C THR A 44 -16.77 9.90 3.79
N LEU A 45 -15.68 10.38 4.39
CA LEU A 45 -15.68 11.58 5.23
C LEU A 45 -16.17 12.81 4.47
N ARG A 46 -15.61 13.07 3.28
CA ARG A 46 -16.00 14.21 2.43
C ARG A 46 -17.49 14.17 2.07
N LEU A 47 -18.00 13.00 1.68
CA LEU A 47 -19.42 12.85 1.32
C LEU A 47 -20.34 13.02 2.53
N ARG A 48 -19.91 12.58 3.71
CA ARG A 48 -20.65 12.77 4.95
C ARG A 48 -20.73 14.24 5.34
N GLU A 49 -19.61 14.96 5.28
CA GLU A 49 -19.56 16.41 5.54
C GLU A 49 -20.45 17.18 4.58
N ALA A 50 -20.37 16.88 3.27
CA ALA A 50 -21.22 17.50 2.27
C ALA A 50 -22.71 17.24 2.52
N ARG A 51 -23.08 16.03 2.96
CA ARG A 51 -24.46 15.71 3.34
C ARG A 51 -24.91 16.54 4.53
N LEU A 52 -24.14 16.57 5.61
CA LEU A 52 -24.48 17.34 6.81
C LEU A 52 -24.62 18.84 6.51
N ALA A 53 -23.76 19.40 5.67
CA ALA A 53 -23.85 20.80 5.26
C ALA A 53 -25.14 21.09 4.49
N ARG A 54 -25.51 20.21 3.54
CA ARG A 54 -26.76 20.33 2.79
C ARG A 54 -27.97 20.21 3.71
N ASP A 55 -27.98 19.23 4.59
CA ASP A 55 -29.10 19.00 5.50
C ASP A 55 -29.25 20.21 6.46
N ALA A 56 -28.15 20.79 6.95
CA ALA A 56 -28.18 22.01 7.76
C ALA A 56 -28.72 23.23 6.99
N GLN A 57 -28.37 23.37 5.70
CA GLN A 57 -28.94 24.41 4.84
C GLN A 57 -30.43 24.22 4.64
N GLU A 58 -30.89 22.99 4.40
CA GLU A 58 -32.32 22.65 4.25
C GLU A 58 -33.10 22.95 5.55
N HIS A 59 -32.51 22.65 6.71
CA HIS A 59 -33.12 22.98 8.00
C HIS A 59 -33.17 24.48 8.31
N THR A 60 -32.22 25.27 7.82
CA THR A 60 -32.17 26.72 8.05
C THR A 60 -33.05 27.50 7.07
N SER A 61 -33.42 26.90 5.93
CA SER A 61 -34.24 27.52 4.88
C SER A 61 -35.73 27.21 4.99
N ARG A 62 -36.17 26.51 6.05
CA ARG A 62 -37.56 26.23 6.38
C ARG A 62 -38.02 27.14 7.53
#